data_AF-A0A0A6D5D6-F1
#
_entry.id   AF-A0A0A6D5D6-F1
#
_cell.length_a   1.000
_cell.length_b   1.000
_cell.length_c   1.000
_cell.angle_alpha   90.00
_cell.angle_beta   90.00
_cell.angle_gamma   90.00
#
_symmetry.space_group_name_H-M   'P 1'
#
loop_
_entity.id
_entity.type
_entity.pdbx_description
1 polymer ?
#
loop_
_entity_poly.entity_id
_entity_poly.type
_entity_poly.pdbx_seq_one_letter_code
_entity_poly.pdbx_strand_id
1 'polypeptide(L)'
;MEDQAVNPAVDQAPPYRLALLGSVPDEFAAALREQISTRLADLGLTLGRDVSPFDGRLSDFRPSIDRCCAALCFEIDAAHEASVEQPIKRRIPLIPYL
;
A
#
# COMPACT_ATOMS: atom_id res chain seq x y z
N MET A 1 36.13 -7.65 -27.05
CA MET A 1 35.66 -8.28 -25.80
C MET A 1 34.99 -7.15 -25.03
N GLU A 2 33.76 -6.84 -25.44
CA GLU A 2 32.95 -5.80 -24.81
C GLU A 2 32.00 -6.52 -23.86
N ASP A 3 32.28 -6.38 -22.58
CA ASP A 3 31.49 -6.91 -21.48
C ASP A 3 30.17 -6.11 -21.46
N GLN A 4 29.14 -6.64 -22.12
CA GLN A 4 27.78 -6.14 -21.98
C GLN A 4 27.35 -6.42 -20.54
N ALA A 5 27.45 -5.38 -19.70
CA ALA A 5 26.78 -5.34 -18.41
C ALA A 5 25.27 -5.46 -18.66
N VAL A 6 24.79 -6.70 -18.63
CA VAL A 6 23.37 -7.00 -18.40
C VAL A 6 23.05 -6.34 -17.07
N ASN A 7 22.37 -5.20 -17.10
CA ASN A 7 21.60 -4.75 -15.96
C ASN A 7 20.39 -5.67 -15.89
N PRO A 8 20.30 -6.63 -14.94
CA PRO A 8 18.99 -7.12 -14.60
C PRO A 8 18.32 -5.92 -13.93
N ALA A 9 17.47 -5.21 -14.67
CA ALA A 9 16.34 -4.56 -14.02
C ALA A 9 15.53 -5.70 -13.43
N VAL A 10 15.95 -6.16 -12.25
CA VAL A 10 15.21 -7.15 -11.49
C VAL A 10 13.85 -6.50 -11.31
N ASP A 11 12.82 -7.21 -11.76
CA ASP A 11 11.40 -6.89 -11.61
C ASP A 11 11.04 -6.92 -10.11
N GLN A 12 11.75 -6.13 -9.30
CA GLN A 12 11.58 -6.04 -7.87
C GLN A 12 10.36 -5.19 -7.66
N ALA A 13 9.31 -5.84 -7.17
CA ALA A 13 8.13 -5.14 -6.68
C ALA A 13 8.55 -4.00 -5.74
N PRO A 14 7.85 -2.85 -5.76
CA PRO A 14 8.21 -1.70 -4.94
C PRO A 14 8.42 -2.08 -3.46
N PRO A 15 9.47 -1.55 -2.80
CA PRO A 15 9.83 -1.94 -1.43
C PRO A 15 8.75 -1.54 -0.42
N TYR A 16 8.00 -0.47 -0.69
CA TYR A 16 6.89 -0.03 0.14
C TYR A 16 5.55 -0.48 -0.45
N ARG A 17 4.59 -0.78 0.42
CA ARG A 17 3.20 -1.04 0.05
C ARG A 17 2.26 -0.25 0.94
N LEU A 18 1.36 0.50 0.31
CA LEU A 18 0.33 1.27 1.00
C LEU A 18 -1.04 0.76 0.60
N ALA A 19 -1.82 0.31 1.59
CA ALA A 19 -3.18 -0.15 1.36
C ALA A 19 -4.21 0.91 1.75
N LEU A 20 -5.26 1.06 0.93
CA LEU A 20 -6.50 1.73 1.27
C LEU A 20 -7.55 0.64 1.50
N LEU A 21 -7.98 0.48 2.74
CA LEU A 21 -8.84 -0.61 3.19
C LEU A 21 -10.17 -0.06 3.71
N GLY A 22 -11.26 -0.77 3.42
CA GLY A 22 -12.62 -0.36 3.75
C GLY A 22 -13.30 0.39 2.60
N SER A 23 -14.44 1.01 2.91
CA SER A 23 -15.24 1.75 1.93
C SER A 23 -14.68 3.16 1.75
N VAL A 24 -13.80 3.35 0.76
CA VAL A 24 -13.38 4.69 0.34
C VAL A 24 -14.50 5.30 -0.51
N PRO A 25 -15.06 6.47 -0.17
CA PRO A 25 -16.06 7.12 -1.02
C PRO A 25 -15.46 7.46 -2.40
N ASP A 26 -16.18 7.14 -3.47
CA ASP A 26 -15.69 7.32 -4.85
C ASP A 26 -15.38 8.79 -5.15
N GLU A 27 -16.17 9.71 -4.60
CA GLU A 27 -15.97 11.16 -4.71
C GLU A 27 -14.66 11.63 -4.04
N PHE A 28 -14.13 10.85 -3.10
CA PHE A 28 -12.94 11.18 -2.33
C PHE A 28 -11.69 10.45 -2.81
N ALA A 29 -11.86 9.28 -3.44
CA ALA A 29 -10.75 8.39 -3.81
C ALA A 29 -9.71 9.07 -4.71
N ALA A 30 -10.14 9.87 -5.69
CA ALA A 30 -9.23 10.58 -6.59
C ALA A 30 -8.40 11.66 -5.85
N ALA A 31 -9.06 12.48 -5.04
CA ALA A 31 -8.41 13.55 -4.27
C ALA A 31 -7.44 12.97 -3.22
N LEU A 32 -7.81 11.86 -2.57
CA LEU A 32 -6.94 11.16 -1.63
C LEU A 32 -5.69 10.62 -2.31
N ARG A 33 -5.82 10.02 -3.50
CA ARG A 33 -4.68 9.50 -4.26
C ARG A 33 -3.72 10.62 -4.69
N GLU A 34 -4.27 11.77 -5.09
CA GLU A 34 -3.46 12.94 -5.40
C GLU A 34 -2.67 13.41 -4.18
N GLN A 35 -3.33 13.56 -3.03
CA GLN A 35 -2.68 13.94 -1.78
C GLN A 35 -1.60 12.95 -1.35
N ILE A 36 -1.87 11.64 -1.43
CA ILE A 36 -0.88 10.59 -1.17
C ILE A 36 0.32 10.76 -2.11
N SER A 37 0.08 10.96 -3.40
CA SER A 37 1.14 11.16 -4.39
C SER A 37 2.01 12.37 -4.05
N THR A 38 1.40 13.51 -3.72
CA THR A 38 2.12 14.72 -3.29
C THR A 38 2.96 14.47 -2.03
N ARG A 39 2.40 13.80 -1.02
CA ARG A 39 3.13 13.50 0.22
C ARG A 39 4.26 12.50 0.02
N LEU A 40 4.10 11.53 -0.86
CA LEU A 40 5.18 10.62 -1.23
C LEU A 40 6.29 11.39 -1.96
N ALA A 41 5.95 12.31 -2.85
CA ALA A 41 6.92 13.15 -3.55
C ALA A 41 7.72 14.03 -2.57
N ASP A 42 7.08 14.59 -1.53
CA ASP A 42 7.76 15.33 -0.45
C ASP A 42 8.82 14.47 0.27
N LEU A 43 8.62 13.14 0.31
CA LEU A 43 9.54 12.16 0.89
C LEU A 43 10.55 11.60 -0.13
N GLY A 44 10.52 12.07 -1.39
CA GLY A 44 11.35 11.54 -2.48
C GLY A 44 10.91 10.17 -3.01
N LEU A 45 9.68 9.76 -2.74
CA LEU A 45 9.09 8.49 -3.17
C LEU A 45 8.07 8.70 -4.30
N THR A 46 7.99 7.74 -5.21
CA THR A 46 7.04 7.77 -6.33
C THR A 46 6.02 6.63 -6.21
N LEU A 47 4.73 6.98 -6.26
CA LEU A 47 3.65 5.98 -6.31
C LEU A 47 3.73 5.16 -7.61
N GLY A 48 3.63 3.83 -7.50
CA GLY A 48 3.77 2.88 -8.61
C GLY A 48 5.22 2.43 -8.89
N ARG A 49 6.23 3.15 -8.39
CA ARG A 49 7.65 2.78 -8.52
C ARG A 49 8.28 2.38 -7.19
N ASP A 50 8.18 3.24 -6.19
CA ASP A 50 8.77 3.02 -4.87
C ASP A 50 7.72 2.54 -3.86
N VAL A 51 6.46 2.94 -4.08
CA VAL A 51 5.30 2.52 -3.29
C VAL A 51 4.26 1.84 -4.17
N SER A 52 3.92 0.59 -3.87
CA SER A 52 2.83 -0.13 -4.53
C SER A 52 1.50 0.15 -3.80
N PRO A 53 0.51 0.78 -4.45
CA PRO A 53 -0.82 0.92 -3.86
C PRO A 53 -1.57 -0.42 -3.85
N PHE A 54 -2.47 -0.58 -2.89
CA PHE A 54 -3.48 -1.62 -2.88
C PHE A 54 -4.82 -1.02 -2.48
N ASP A 55 -5.83 -1.21 -3.32
CA ASP A 55 -7.21 -0.83 -3.02
C ASP A 55 -8.04 -2.10 -2.96
N GLY A 56 -8.77 -2.30 -1.87
CA GLY A 56 -9.67 -3.44 -1.77
C GLY A 56 -9.98 -3.85 -0.34
N ARG A 57 -10.47 -5.09 -0.21
CA ARG A 57 -10.88 -5.63 1.08
C ARG A 57 -9.68 -6.01 1.91
N LEU A 58 -9.83 -5.84 3.21
CA LEU A 58 -8.85 -6.24 4.22
C LEU A 58 -8.49 -7.73 4.15
N SER A 59 -9.45 -8.60 3.78
CA SER A 59 -9.23 -10.03 3.58
C SER A 59 -8.22 -10.34 2.48
N ASP A 60 -8.16 -9.50 1.46
CA ASP A 60 -7.38 -9.71 0.24
C ASP A 60 -6.00 -9.06 0.36
N PHE A 61 -5.80 -8.23 1.39
CA PHE A 61 -4.51 -7.64 1.68
C PHE A 61 -3.54 -8.69 2.25
N ARG A 62 -2.62 -9.12 1.38
CA ARG A 62 -1.59 -10.14 1.65
C ARG A 62 -0.20 -9.62 1.25
N PRO A 63 0.34 -8.62 1.97
CA PRO A 63 1.70 -8.16 1.69
C PRO A 63 2.76 -9.24 1.95
N SER A 64 3.83 -9.22 1.16
CA SER A 64 5.02 -10.05 1.42
C SER A 64 5.72 -9.58 2.68
N ILE A 65 6.37 -10.50 3.39
CA ILE A 65 7.09 -10.20 4.64
C ILE A 65 8.30 -9.26 4.41
N ASP A 66 8.78 -9.19 3.18
CA ASP A 66 9.97 -8.43 2.78
C ASP A 66 9.63 -6.97 2.38
N ARG A 67 8.34 -6.58 2.44
CA ARG A 67 7.89 -5.24 2.08
C ARG A 67 7.50 -4.43 3.30
N CYS A 68 7.90 -3.16 3.32
CA CYS A 68 7.42 -2.21 4.31
C CYS A 68 5.97 -1.87 4.01
N CYS A 69 5.05 -2.26 4.89
CA CYS A 69 3.62 -2.17 4.63
C CYS A 69 2.92 -1.31 5.66
N ALA A 70 1.97 -0.48 5.20
CA ALA A 70 1.01 0.24 6.04
C ALA A 70 -0.36 0.22 5.37
N ALA A 71 -1.42 0.42 6.17
CA ALA A 71 -2.78 0.55 5.66
C ALA A 71 -3.50 1.75 6.27
N LEU A 72 -4.16 2.52 5.42
CA LEU A 72 -5.20 3.47 5.82
C LEU A 72 -6.53 2.72 5.87
N CYS A 73 -7.19 2.76 7.02
CA CYS A 73 -8.44 2.06 7.27
C CYS A 73 -9.60 3.06 7.34
N PHE A 74 -10.47 3.01 6.34
CA PHE A 74 -11.79 3.63 6.35
C PHE A 74 -12.76 2.77 7.15
N GLU A 75 -14.04 3.14 7.19
CA GLU A 75 -15.06 2.35 7.87
C GLU A 75 -15.01 0.88 7.38
N ILE A 76 -14.82 -0.02 8.35
CA ILE A 76 -14.81 -1.48 8.15
C ILE A 76 -16.11 -1.99 8.75
N ASP A 77 -16.90 -2.70 7.95
CA ASP A 77 -18.14 -3.28 8.46
C ASP A 77 -17.87 -4.35 9.54
N ALA A 78 -18.88 -4.61 10.37
CA ALA A 78 -18.79 -5.59 11.46
C ALA A 78 -18.52 -7.03 10.96
N ALA A 79 -18.86 -7.35 9.70
CA ALA A 79 -18.60 -8.67 9.13
C ALA A 79 -17.10 -8.88 8.82
N HIS A 80 -16.34 -7.81 8.64
CA HIS A 80 -14.92 -7.86 8.31
C HIS A 80 -14.00 -7.46 9.48
N GLU A 81 -14.55 -7.14 10.66
CA GLU A 81 -13.79 -6.74 11.85
C GLU A 81 -12.75 -7.81 12.27
N ALA A 82 -13.11 -9.10 12.21
CA ALA A 82 -12.18 -10.20 12.48
C ALA A 82 -10.97 -10.24 11.52
N SER A 83 -11.08 -9.65 10.33
CA SER A 83 -9.98 -9.57 9.37
C SER A 83 -8.90 -8.56 9.78
N VAL A 84 -9.18 -7.66 10.74
CA VAL A 84 -8.24 -6.67 11.30
C VAL A 84 -7.13 -7.34 12.11
N GLU A 85 -7.41 -8.48 12.73
CA GLU A 85 -6.39 -9.22 13.50
C GLU A 85 -5.21 -9.67 12.65
N GLN A 86 -5.44 -9.98 11.37
CA GLN A 86 -4.42 -10.53 10.48
C GLN A 86 -3.28 -9.52 10.21
N PRO A 87 -3.55 -8.27 9.77
CA PRO A 87 -2.52 -7.24 9.67
C PRO A 87 -1.80 -6.96 10.99
N ILE A 88 -2.53 -6.94 12.12
CA ILE A 88 -1.95 -6.72 13.45
C ILE A 88 -0.94 -7.82 13.79
N LYS A 89 -1.31 -9.10 13.59
CA LYS A 89 -0.41 -10.24 13.78
C LYS A 89 0.84 -10.16 12.90
N ARG A 90 0.72 -9.54 11.72
CA ARG A 90 1.83 -9.28 10.78
C ARG A 90 2.58 -7.97 11.05
N ARG A 91 2.28 -7.27 12.15
CA ARG A 91 2.90 -5.99 12.54
C ARG A 91 2.76 -4.89 11.49
N ILE A 92 1.67 -4.91 10.74
CA ILE A 92 1.36 -3.86 9.77
C ILE A 92 0.65 -2.73 10.52
N PRO A 93 1.16 -1.48 10.46
CA PRO A 93 0.47 -0.32 11.00
C PRO A 93 -0.88 -0.12 10.30
N LEU A 94 -1.94 -0.09 11.10
CA LEU A 94 -3.29 0.28 10.67
C LEU A 94 -3.56 1.70 11.16
N ILE A 95 -3.81 2.61 10.24
CA ILE A 95 -4.02 4.03 10.51
C ILE A 95 -5.49 4.33 10.22
N PRO A 96 -6.32 4.61 11.24
CA PRO A 96 -7.72 4.95 11.02
C PRO A 96 -7.82 6.28 10.27
N TYR A 97 -8.68 6.32 9.26
CA TYR A 97 -9.09 7.52 8.57
C TYR A 97 -10.45 7.96 9.14
N LEU A 98 -10.50 9.14 9.76
CA LEU A 98 -11.68 9.73 10.39
C LEU A 98 -12.31 10.79 9.48
#